data_AF-A0A7J2UVE9-F1
#
_entry.id   AF-A0A7J2UVE9-F1
#
_cell.length_a   1.000
_cell.length_b   1.000
_cell.length_c   1.000
_cell.angle_alpha   90.00
_cell.angle_beta   90.00
_cell.angle_gamma   90.00
#
_symmetry.space_group_name_H-M   'P 1'
#
loop_
_entity.id
_entity.type
_entity.pdbx_description
1 polymer ?
#
loop_
_entity_poly.entity_id
_entity_poly.type
_entity_poly.pdbx_seq_one_letter_code
_entity_poly.pdbx_strand_id
1 'polypeptide(L)'
;YKTMLEKYIREREYIPKGNLVEVRYEEFISNPLTTLQTIYDTFSLQGYQDATPAFETYFCSQKNLRTDTYRLTDEVREKIQNNWGFALKTFGYEG
;
A
#
# COMPACT_ATOMS: atom_id res chain seq x y z
N TYR A 1 -15.51 -3.00 9.04
CA TYR A 1 -14.36 -2.90 8.13
C TYR A 1 -14.75 -2.56 6.69
N LYS A 2 -15.59 -3.36 6.00
CA LYS A 2 -16.06 -3.07 4.62
C LYS A 2 -16.59 -1.63 4.42
N THR A 3 -17.53 -1.20 5.26
CA THR A 3 -18.13 0.15 5.20
C THR A 3 -17.12 1.29 5.38
N MET A 4 -16.05 1.07 6.16
CA MET A 4 -15.00 2.09 6.35
C MET A 4 -14.16 2.25 5.08
N LEU A 5 -13.82 1.13 4.42
CA LEU A 5 -13.05 1.18 3.18
C LEU A 5 -13.89 1.75 2.02
N GLU A 6 -15.17 1.37 1.93
CA GLU A 6 -16.10 1.94 0.94
C GLU A 6 -16.28 3.45 1.14
N LYS A 7 -16.34 3.90 2.40
CA LYS A 7 -16.38 5.33 2.74
C LYS A 7 -15.10 6.03 2.31
N TYR A 8 -13.93 5.48 2.65
CA TYR A 8 -12.64 6.01 2.24
C TYR A 8 -12.53 6.13 0.71
N ILE A 9 -12.86 5.08 -0.04
CA ILE A 9 -12.79 5.10 -1.53
C ILE A 9 -13.68 6.20 -2.11
N ARG A 10 -14.86 6.44 -1.52
CA ARG A 10 -15.76 7.51 -1.95
C ARG A 10 -15.25 8.89 -1.58
N GLU A 11 -14.65 9.01 -0.40
CA GLU A 11 -14.27 10.31 0.16
C GLU A 11 -12.88 10.77 -0.26
N ARG A 12 -12.01 9.87 -0.73
CA ARG A 12 -10.65 10.21 -1.15
C ARG A 12 -10.60 11.24 -2.28
N GLU A 13 -11.64 11.31 -3.12
CA GLU A 13 -11.74 12.31 -4.19
C GLU A 13 -11.87 13.75 -3.64
N TYR A 14 -12.31 13.91 -2.39
CA TYR A 14 -12.39 15.20 -1.72
C TYR A 14 -11.10 15.58 -1.00
N ILE A 15 -10.11 14.68 -0.93
CA ILE A 15 -8.82 14.98 -0.33
C ILE A 15 -8.03 15.86 -1.32
N PRO A 16 -7.52 17.04 -0.90
CA PRO A 16 -6.72 17.88 -1.76
C PRO A 16 -5.50 17.15 -2.34
N LYS A 17 -5.12 17.49 -3.57
CA LYS A 17 -3.88 17.00 -4.17
C LYS A 17 -2.70 17.34 -3.25
N GLY A 18 -1.82 16.36 -3.02
CA GLY A 18 -0.70 16.48 -2.08
C GLY A 18 -0.99 16.00 -0.65
N ASN A 19 -2.26 15.71 -0.32
CA ASN A 19 -2.65 15.29 1.04
C ASN A 19 -2.97 13.79 1.15
N LEU A 20 -2.77 13.01 0.08
CA LEU A 20 -2.94 11.56 0.07
C LEU A 20 -1.89 10.93 -0.87
N VAL A 21 -1.25 9.86 -0.38
CA VAL A 21 -0.42 8.95 -1.17
C VAL A 21 -0.92 7.53 -0.91
N GLU A 22 -1.28 6.82 -1.97
CA GLU A 22 -1.65 5.41 -1.90
C GLU A 22 -0.48 4.57 -2.43
N VAL A 23 0.03 3.66 -1.61
CA VAL A 23 1.20 2.84 -1.93
C VAL A 23 0.80 1.38 -1.93
N ARG A 24 1.09 0.68 -3.04
CA ARG A 24 0.93 -0.78 -3.11
C ARG A 24 2.07 -1.46 -2.38
N TYR A 25 1.74 -2.46 -1.56
CA TYR A 25 2.73 -3.17 -0.76
C TYR A 25 3.82 -3.81 -1.63
N GLU A 26 3.45 -4.46 -2.73
CA GLU A 26 4.38 -5.13 -3.65
C GLU A 26 5.33 -4.15 -4.35
N GLU A 27 4.83 -2.96 -4.69
CA GLU A 27 5.61 -1.88 -5.27
C GLU A 27 6.60 -1.31 -4.26
N PHE A 28 6.15 -1.14 -3.02
CA PHE A 28 6.97 -0.63 -1.92
C PHE A 28 8.13 -1.58 -1.59
N ILE A 29 7.89 -2.89 -1.46
CA ILE A 29 8.97 -3.84 -1.19
C ILE A 29 9.96 -3.97 -2.36
N SER A 30 9.51 -3.71 -3.59
CA SER A 30 10.36 -3.76 -4.78
C SER A 30 11.24 -2.52 -4.90
N ASN A 31 10.71 -1.33 -4.60
CA ASN A 31 11.42 -0.05 -4.73
C ASN A 31 11.17 0.88 -3.51
N PRO A 32 11.68 0.52 -2.33
CA PRO A 32 11.33 1.20 -1.08
C PRO A 32 11.81 2.65 -1.02
N LEU A 33 13.03 2.92 -1.50
CA LEU A 33 13.60 4.27 -1.48
C LEU A 33 12.87 5.23 -2.42
N THR A 34 12.52 4.78 -3.63
CA THR A 34 11.74 5.57 -4.58
C THR A 34 10.35 5.89 -4.03
N THR A 35 9.72 4.92 -3.38
CA THR A 35 8.42 5.12 -2.75
C THR A 35 8.52 6.10 -1.57
N LEU A 36 9.55 5.97 -0.73
CA LEU A 36 9.80 6.89 0.36
C LEU A 36 10.01 8.32 -0.15
N GLN A 37 10.82 8.49 -1.20
CA GLN A 37 11.03 9.79 -1.82
C GLN A 37 9.70 10.39 -2.31
N THR A 38 8.87 9.60 -2.98
CA THR A 38 7.55 10.04 -3.48
C THR A 38 6.65 10.54 -2.34
N ILE A 39 6.68 9.88 -1.19
CA ILE A 39 5.94 10.30 0.01
C ILE A 39 6.44 11.66 0.51
N TYR A 40 7.75 11.81 0.67
CA TYR A 40 8.36 13.07 1.13
C TYR A 40 8.06 14.22 0.16
N ASP A 41 8.18 13.98 -1.14
CA ASP A 41 7.91 14.97 -2.18
C ASP A 41 6.42 15.37 -2.19
N THR A 42 5.51 14.40 -2.09
CA THR A 42 4.06 14.66 -2.13
C THR A 42 3.61 15.51 -0.95
N PHE A 43 4.11 15.21 0.25
CA PHE A 43 3.77 15.95 1.47
C PHE A 43 4.68 17.16 1.71
N SER A 44 5.62 17.45 0.80
CA SER A 44 6.63 18.52 0.95
C SER A 44 7.37 18.46 2.30
N LEU A 45 7.70 17.25 2.74
CA LEU A 45 8.40 17.00 4.00
C LEU A 45 9.90 17.24 3.83
N GLN A 46 10.50 17.89 4.83
CA GLN A 46 11.95 18.04 4.91
C GLN A 46 12.58 16.82 5.61
N GLY A 47 13.90 16.66 5.47
CA GLY A 47 14.65 15.61 6.17
C GLY A 47 14.68 14.25 5.48
N TYR A 48 14.36 14.18 4.17
CA TYR A 48 14.49 12.93 3.40
C TYR A 48 15.92 12.37 3.48
N GLN A 49 16.94 13.22 3.25
CA GLN A 49 18.34 12.81 3.26
C GLN A 49 18.79 12.26 4.63
N ASP A 50 18.29 12.83 5.71
CA ASP A 50 18.62 12.39 7.08
C ASP A 50 17.89 11.08 7.45
N ALA A 51 16.70 10.86 6.89
CA ALA A 51 15.91 9.67 7.13
C ALA A 51 16.38 8.46 6.31
N THR A 52 16.87 8.67 5.09
CA THR A 52 17.27 7.62 4.14
C THR A 52 18.16 6.54 4.77
N PRO A 53 19.25 6.84 5.51
CA PRO A 53 20.12 5.81 6.08
C PRO A 53 19.42 4.90 7.09
N ALA A 54 18.51 5.45 7.90
CA ALA A 54 17.73 4.68 8.87
C ALA A 54 16.74 3.74 8.17
N PHE A 55 16.09 4.23 7.12
CA PHE A 55 15.20 3.42 6.28
C PHE A 55 15.97 2.32 5.53
N GLU A 56 17.12 2.62 4.92
CA GLU A 56 17.99 1.63 4.29
C GLU A 56 18.39 0.50 5.25
N THR A 57 18.79 0.87 6.47
CA THR A 57 19.14 -0.09 7.53
C THR A 57 17.94 -0.98 7.88
N TYR A 58 16.77 -0.38 8.03
CA TYR A 58 15.53 -1.11 8.30
C TYR A 58 15.18 -2.08 7.15
N PHE A 59 15.21 -1.63 5.89
CA PHE A 59 14.91 -2.50 4.75
C PHE A 59 15.91 -3.64 4.59
N CYS A 60 17.20 -3.40 4.84
CA CYS A 60 18.20 -4.46 4.88
C CYS A 60 17.89 -5.52 5.94
N SER A 61 17.32 -5.13 7.09
CA SER A 61 16.86 -6.08 8.11
C SER A 61 15.61 -6.88 7.68
N GLN A 62 14.73 -6.27 6.88
CA GLN A 62 13.45 -6.86 6.45
C GLN A 62 13.58 -7.68 5.16
N LYS A 63 14.72 -7.67 4.45
CA LYS A 63 14.95 -8.40 3.18
C LYS A 63 14.64 -9.90 3.22
N ASN A 64 14.56 -10.49 4.42
CA ASN A 64 14.22 -11.89 4.65
C ASN A 64 12.75 -12.14 5.03
N LEU A 65 11.86 -11.14 4.99
CA LEU A 65 10.43 -11.38 5.17
C LEU A 65 9.91 -12.19 3.98
N ARG A 66 9.73 -13.50 4.22
CA ARG A 66 8.99 -14.37 3.32
C ARG A 66 7.54 -13.90 3.27
N THR A 67 7.07 -13.48 2.10
CA THR A 67 5.64 -13.48 1.80
C THR A 67 5.20 -14.93 1.74
N ASP A 68 4.60 -15.43 2.83
CA ASP A 68 4.00 -16.76 2.82
C ASP A 68 2.95 -16.82 1.71
N THR A 69 3.13 -17.75 0.78
CA THR A 69 2.12 -18.04 -0.24
C THR A 69 0.92 -18.70 0.44
N TYR A 70 -0.08 -17.90 0.80
CA TYR A 70 -1.32 -18.41 1.35
C TYR A 70 -2.08 -19.15 0.23
N ARG A 71 -2.33 -20.46 0.42
CA ARG A 71 -3.15 -21.25 -0.52
C ARG A 71 -4.62 -20.92 -0.29
N LEU A 72 -5.19 -20.07 -1.14
CA LEU A 72 -6.61 -19.75 -1.14
C LEU A 72 -7.40 -20.95 -1.68
N THR A 73 -8.31 -21.51 -0.87
CA THR A 73 -9.33 -22.44 -1.36
C THR A 73 -10.41 -21.69 -2.14
N ASP A 74 -11.13 -22.37 -3.02
CA ASP A 74 -12.17 -21.73 -3.84
C ASP A 74 -13.29 -21.09 -3.00
N GLU A 75 -13.68 -21.72 -1.88
CA GLU A 75 -14.67 -21.16 -0.96
C GLU A 75 -14.18 -19.86 -0.29
N VAL A 76 -12.88 -19.77 0.04
CA VAL A 76 -12.29 -18.56 0.61
C VAL A 76 -12.16 -17.48 -0.45
N ARG A 77 -11.79 -17.85 -1.68
CA ARG A 77 -11.74 -16.91 -2.82
C ARG A 77 -13.12 -16.31 -3.09
N GLU A 78 -14.18 -17.12 -3.09
CA GLU A 78 -15.54 -16.64 -3.31
C GLU A 78 -15.99 -15.68 -2.19
N LYS A 79 -15.71 -16.00 -0.93
CA LYS A 79 -15.97 -15.11 0.22
C LYS A 79 -15.20 -13.79 0.11
N ILE A 80 -13.94 -13.81 -0.33
CA ILE A 80 -13.15 -12.61 -0.56
C ILE A 80 -13.77 -11.80 -1.71
N GLN A 81 -14.13 -12.42 -2.82
CA GLN A 81 -14.71 -11.72 -3.96
C GLN A 81 -16.05 -11.06 -3.60
N ASN A 82 -16.93 -11.77 -2.91
CA ASN A 82 -18.25 -11.26 -2.50
C ASN A 82 -18.13 -10.08 -1.50
N ASN A 83 -17.15 -10.13 -0.60
CA ASN A 83 -17.00 -9.11 0.44
C ASN A 83 -16.08 -7.95 0.03
N TRP A 84 -15.02 -8.23 -0.71
CA TRP A 84 -13.89 -7.33 -0.99
C TRP A 84 -13.60 -7.14 -2.48
N GLY A 85 -14.37 -7.74 -3.39
CA GLY A 85 -14.18 -7.57 -4.84
C GLY A 85 -14.20 -6.11 -5.27
N PHE A 86 -14.99 -5.26 -4.61
CA PHE A 86 -14.99 -3.80 -4.84
C PHE A 86 -13.60 -3.16 -4.59
N ALA A 87 -12.89 -3.59 -3.54
CA ALA A 87 -11.59 -3.06 -3.17
C ALA A 87 -10.51 -3.61 -4.11
N LEU A 88 -10.56 -4.92 -4.42
CA LEU A 88 -9.64 -5.55 -5.37
C LEU A 88 -9.71 -4.85 -6.73
N LYS A 89 -10.92 -4.56 -7.22
CA LYS A 89 -11.15 -3.74 -8.42
C LYS A 89 -10.55 -2.35 -8.31
N THR A 90 -10.85 -1.66 -7.21
CA THR A 90 -10.42 -0.26 -7.01
C THR A 90 -8.90 -0.10 -6.98
N PHE A 91 -8.20 -1.08 -6.41
CA PHE A 91 -6.75 -1.06 -6.23
C PHE A 91 -5.98 -1.90 -7.26
N GLY A 92 -6.66 -2.49 -8.25
CA GLY A 92 -6.02 -3.26 -9.33
C GLY A 92 -5.47 -4.63 -8.94
N TYR A 93 -6.08 -5.27 -7.94
CA TYR A 93 -5.76 -6.64 -7.48
C TYR A 93 -6.75 -7.69 -8.00
N GLU A 94 -7.43 -7.42 -9.13
CA GLU A 94 -8.25 -8.43 -9.82
C GLU A 94 -7.33 -9.46 -10.48
N GLY A 95 -7.07 -10.57 -9.81
CA GLY A 95 -6.20 -11.67 -10.27
C GLY A 95 -6.57 -13.00 -9.65
#